data_AF-A0A9D2Q6Q9-F1
#
_entry.id   AF-A0A9D2Q6Q9-F1
#
_cell.length_a   1.000
_cell.length_b   1.000
_cell.length_c   1.000
_cell.angle_alpha   90.00
_cell.angle_beta   90.00
_cell.angle_gamma   90.00
#
_symmetry.space_group_name_H-M   'P 1'
#
loop_
_entity.id
_entity.type
_entity.pdbx_description
1 polymer ?
#
loop_
_entity_poly.entity_id
_entity_poly.type
_entity_poly.pdbx_seq_one_letter_code
_entity_poly.pdbx_strand_id
1 'polypeptide(L)'
;MNALKVLNENFEAKNNSFLYYLHEENFFHEAAFAELCDSLFSLWDTHGHDKVVSARICFIYGQVLKHIMYHFDLRDMYRIQNLPDDYNEKIEMMEHAVQKYFSL
;
A
#
# COMPACT_ATOMS: atom_id res chain seq x y z
N MET A 1 6.03 -14.96 6.65
CA MET A 1 5.05 -14.09 5.95
C MET A 1 4.88 -14.61 4.53
N ASN A 2 3.65 -14.67 4.00
CA ASN A 2 3.42 -15.03 2.60
C ASN A 2 3.13 -13.74 1.81
N ALA A 3 4.15 -13.19 1.15
CA ALA A 3 4.07 -11.88 0.50
C ALA A 3 3.00 -11.81 -0.60
N LEU A 4 2.82 -12.89 -1.37
CA LEU A 4 1.79 -12.95 -2.40
C LEU A 4 0.38 -12.93 -1.79
N LYS A 5 0.20 -13.57 -0.63
CA LYS A 5 -1.06 -13.50 0.10
C LYS A 5 -1.37 -12.06 0.54
N VAL A 6 -0.42 -11.38 1.18
CA VAL A 6 -0.57 -9.99 1.64
C VAL A 6 -0.90 -9.06 0.46
N LEU A 7 -0.22 -9.22 -0.66
CA LEU A 7 -0.50 -8.45 -1.89
C LEU A 7 -1.95 -8.65 -2.35
N ASN A 8 -2.40 -9.91 -2.44
CA ASN A 8 -3.74 -10.22 -2.93
C ASN A 8 -4.83 -9.74 -1.98
N GLU A 9 -4.61 -9.87 -0.67
CA GLU A 9 -5.54 -9.37 0.34
C GLU A 9 -5.68 -7.85 0.27
N ASN A 10 -4.58 -7.12 0.05
CA ASN A 10 -4.64 -5.68 -0.18
C ASN A 10 -5.32 -5.33 -1.51
N PHE A 11 -5.01 -6.04 -2.59
CA PHE A 11 -5.66 -5.82 -3.89
C PHE A 11 -7.18 -6.00 -3.83
N GLU A 12 -7.64 -6.96 -3.04
CA GLU A 12 -9.06 -7.27 -2.82
C GLU A 12 -9.69 -6.46 -1.68
N ALA A 13 -8.93 -5.57 -1.02
CA ALA A 13 -9.33 -4.85 0.19
C ALA A 13 -9.99 -5.76 1.24
N LYS A 14 -9.42 -6.95 1.45
CA LYS A 14 -9.93 -7.92 2.44
C LYS A 14 -9.77 -7.39 3.86
N ASN A 15 -10.68 -7.78 4.75
CA ASN A 15 -10.60 -7.45 6.18
C ASN A 15 -9.18 -7.69 6.73
N ASN A 16 -8.71 -6.72 7.51
CA ASN A 16 -7.37 -6.66 8.10
C ASN A 16 -6.20 -6.43 7.12
N SER A 17 -6.45 -6.19 5.84
CA SER A 17 -5.42 -5.66 4.93
C SER A 17 -5.25 -4.15 5.13
N PHE A 18 -4.09 -3.60 4.77
CA PHE A 18 -3.86 -2.16 4.86
C PHE A 18 -4.86 -1.37 4.00
N LEU A 19 -5.12 -1.82 2.76
CA LEU A 19 -6.10 -1.14 1.90
C LEU A 19 -7.53 -1.21 2.44
N TYR A 20 -7.90 -2.26 3.15
CA TYR A 20 -9.18 -2.29 3.84
C TYR A 20 -9.26 -1.19 4.90
N TYR A 21 -8.27 -1.10 5.80
CA TYR A 21 -8.23 -0.06 6.81
C TYR A 21 -8.25 1.35 6.19
N LEU A 22 -7.47 1.55 5.13
CA LEU A 22 -7.37 2.85 4.48
C LEU A 22 -8.65 3.26 3.74
N HIS A 23 -9.27 2.33 2.99
CA HIS A 23 -10.41 2.61 2.11
C HIS A 23 -11.76 2.56 2.83
N GLU A 24 -11.98 1.51 3.63
CA GLU A 24 -13.28 1.24 4.26
C GLU A 24 -13.39 1.91 5.63
N GLU A 25 -12.30 1.92 6.41
CA GLU A 25 -12.31 2.44 7.78
C GLU A 25 -11.74 3.87 7.90
N ASN A 26 -11.18 4.43 6.83
CA ASN A 26 -10.48 5.70 6.85
C ASN A 26 -9.39 5.74 7.93
N PHE A 27 -8.63 4.66 8.08
CA PHE A 27 -7.67 4.53 9.15
C PHE A 27 -6.31 4.10 8.61
N PHE A 28 -5.26 4.85 8.96
CA PHE A 28 -3.90 4.46 8.64
C PHE A 28 -3.38 3.45 9.66
N HIS A 29 -3.47 2.17 9.33
CA HIS A 29 -3.00 1.10 10.20
C HIS A 29 -1.51 0.80 9.99
N GLU A 30 -0.65 1.37 10.84
CA GLU A 30 0.80 1.36 10.66
C GLU A 30 1.42 -0.05 10.54
N ALA A 31 0.99 -1.01 11.37
CA ALA A 31 1.54 -2.38 11.30
C ALA A 31 1.17 -3.09 9.98
N ALA A 32 -0.04 -2.89 9.47
CA ALA A 32 -0.49 -3.47 8.21
C ALA A 32 0.20 -2.81 7.01
N PHE A 33 0.49 -1.50 7.13
CA PHE A 33 1.29 -0.77 6.15
C PHE A 33 2.72 -1.30 6.07
N ALA A 34 3.36 -1.51 7.23
CA ALA A 34 4.70 -2.09 7.30
C ALA A 34 4.73 -3.51 6.71
N GLU A 35 3.74 -4.36 7.05
CA GLU A 35 3.63 -5.71 6.49
C GLU A 35 3.47 -5.70 4.97
N LEU A 36 2.69 -4.75 4.43
CA LEU A 36 2.56 -4.56 2.99
C LEU A 36 3.91 -4.15 2.37
N CYS A 37 4.63 -3.19 2.94
CA CYS A 37 5.93 -2.73 2.41
C CYS A 37 6.98 -3.85 2.43
N ASP A 38 7.10 -4.59 3.53
CA ASP A 38 7.99 -5.75 3.62
C ASP A 38 7.64 -6.82 2.59
N SER A 39 6.35 -7.05 2.37
CA SER A 39 5.86 -7.97 1.35
C SER A 39 6.26 -7.51 -0.05
N LEU A 40 6.04 -6.25 -0.40
CA LEU A 40 6.46 -5.66 -1.67
C LEU A 40 7.97 -5.82 -1.90
N PHE A 41 8.78 -5.55 -0.87
CA PHE A 41 10.23 -5.64 -0.95
C PHE A 41 10.74 -7.07 -1.24
N SER A 42 10.01 -8.09 -0.77
CA SER A 42 10.35 -9.52 -0.97
C SER A 42 9.76 -10.13 -2.25
N LEU A 43 8.81 -9.46 -2.91
CA LEU A 43 8.14 -9.99 -4.11
C LEU A 43 9.08 -10.07 -5.32
N TRP A 44 10.12 -9.24 -5.39
CA TRP A 44 11.14 -9.35 -6.44
C TRP A 44 11.81 -10.72 -6.44
N ASP A 45 12.25 -11.19 -5.27
CA ASP A 45 13.03 -12.41 -5.11
C ASP A 45 12.23 -13.69 -5.43
N THR A 46 10.89 -13.59 -5.45
CA THR A 46 9.99 -14.74 -5.59
C THR A 46 9.10 -14.69 -6.83
N HIS A 47 8.71 -13.49 -7.28
CA HIS A 47 7.75 -13.25 -8.35
C HIS A 47 8.16 -12.05 -9.24
N GLY A 48 9.46 -11.81 -9.38
CA GLY A 48 9.99 -10.79 -10.27
C GLY A 48 9.46 -10.94 -11.71
N HIS A 49 9.15 -9.81 -12.34
CA HIS A 49 8.59 -9.72 -13.71
C HIS A 49 7.23 -10.39 -13.94
N ASP A 50 6.55 -10.91 -12.91
CA ASP A 50 5.18 -11.40 -13.04
C ASP A 50 4.23 -10.22 -13.33
N LYS A 51 3.54 -10.28 -14.47
CA LYS A 51 2.66 -9.20 -14.93
C LYS A 51 1.45 -8.98 -14.03
N VAL A 52 0.90 -10.04 -13.46
CA VAL A 52 -0.25 -9.97 -12.54
C VAL A 52 0.20 -9.33 -11.23
N VAL A 53 1.34 -9.75 -10.69
CA VAL A 53 1.93 -9.15 -9.49
C VAL A 53 2.23 -7.67 -9.74
N SER A 54 2.91 -7.35 -10.85
CA SER A 54 3.20 -5.97 -11.28
C SER A 54 1.95 -5.09 -11.30
N ALA A 55 0.87 -5.57 -11.93
CA ALA A 55 -0.38 -4.83 -12.04
C ALA A 55 -1.03 -4.58 -10.67
N ARG A 56 -0.99 -5.57 -9.78
CA ARG A 56 -1.50 -5.44 -8.40
C ARG A 56 -0.69 -4.44 -7.60
N ILE A 57 0.64 -4.46 -7.70
CA ILE A 57 1.52 -3.50 -7.03
C ILE A 57 1.18 -2.07 -7.47
N CYS A 58 1.10 -1.83 -8.78
CA CYS A 58 0.75 -0.51 -9.31
C CYS A 58 -0.64 -0.05 -8.84
N PHE A 59 -1.62 -0.96 -8.83
CA PHE A 59 -2.97 -0.66 -8.33
C PHE A 59 -2.93 -0.24 -6.86
N ILE A 60 -2.30 -1.04 -6.01
CA ILE A 60 -2.25 -0.79 -4.56
C ILE A 60 -1.54 0.53 -4.28
N TYR A 61 -0.34 0.75 -4.84
CA TYR A 61 0.40 2.00 -4.69
C TYR A 61 -0.41 3.21 -5.14
N GLY A 62 -1.08 3.12 -6.30
CA GLY A 62 -1.95 4.18 -6.78
C GLY A 62 -3.16 4.46 -5.88
N GLN A 63 -3.74 3.44 -5.24
CA GLN A 63 -4.82 3.65 -4.27
C GLN A 63 -4.32 4.34 -3.00
N VAL A 64 -3.16 3.96 -2.46
CA VAL A 64 -2.58 4.59 -1.28
C VAL A 64 -2.35 6.08 -1.53
N LEU A 65 -1.70 6.44 -2.64
CA LEU A 65 -1.47 7.84 -3.01
C LEU A 65 -2.78 8.63 -3.13
N LYS A 66 -3.79 8.07 -3.81
CA LYS A 66 -5.10 8.75 -3.96
C LYS A 66 -5.76 9.04 -2.62
N HIS A 67 -5.82 8.06 -1.71
CA HIS A 67 -6.46 8.27 -0.40
C HIS A 67 -5.71 9.32 0.43
N ILE A 68 -4.38 9.34 0.38
CA ILE A 68 -3.60 10.39 1.04
C ILE A 68 -3.87 11.75 0.40
N MET A 69 -3.94 11.84 -0.94
CA MET A 69 -4.30 13.09 -1.62
C MET A 69 -5.70 13.59 -1.23
N TYR A 70 -6.67 12.69 -1.16
CA TYR A 70 -8.05 12.97 -0.74
C TYR A 70 -8.13 13.50 0.70
N HIS A 71 -7.31 12.96 1.60
CA HIS A 71 -7.21 13.47 2.97
C HIS A 71 -6.83 14.97 3.03
N PHE A 72 -6.09 15.49 2.05
CA PHE A 72 -5.69 16.90 1.99
C PHE A 72 -6.62 17.79 1.15
N ASP A 73 -7.59 17.23 0.41
CA ASP A 73 -8.58 18.03 -0.29
C ASP A 73 -9.61 18.59 0.71
N LEU A 74 -9.69 19.92 0.79
CA LEU A 74 -10.62 20.63 1.68
C LEU A 74 -12.10 20.35 1.38
N ARG A 75 -12.42 19.89 0.17
CA ARG A 75 -13.80 19.57 -0.24
C ARG A 75 -14.15 18.11 0.01
N ASP A 76 -13.16 17.28 0.32
CA ASP A 76 -13.41 15.89 0.62
C ASP A 76 -13.96 15.74 2.04
N MET A 77 -14.96 14.88 2.18
CA MET A 77 -15.50 14.48 3.48
C MET A 77 -14.67 13.36 4.11
N TYR A 78 -13.78 12.72 3.34
CA TYR A 78 -12.89 11.68 3.80
C TYR A 78 -11.65 12.26 4.49
N ARG A 79 -11.45 11.85 5.76
CA ARG A 79 -10.26 12.14 6.54
C ARG A 79 -9.71 10.86 7.13
N ILE A 80 -8.55 10.46 6.64
CA ILE A 80 -7.77 9.37 7.23
C ILE A 80 -7.43 9.69 8.68
N GLN A 81 -7.91 8.87 9.59
CA GLN A 81 -7.54 8.83 11.01
C GLN A 81 -6.19 8.15 11.16
N ASN A 82 -5.42 8.57 12.18
CA ASN A 82 -4.10 8.03 12.49
C ASN A 82 -3.08 8.15 11.34
N LEU A 83 -3.31 9.03 10.36
CA LEU A 83 -2.29 9.39 9.39
C LEU A 83 -1.12 10.04 10.16
N PRO A 84 0.09 9.48 10.10
CA PRO A 84 1.18 10.00 10.91
C PRO A 84 1.76 11.29 10.32
N ASP A 85 2.39 12.12 11.16
CA ASP A 85 3.00 13.37 10.72
C ASP A 85 4.13 13.16 9.70
N ASP A 86 4.77 11.98 9.74
CA ASP A 86 5.81 11.52 8.82
C ASP A 86 5.24 10.81 7.57
N TYR A 87 3.98 11.04 7.19
CA TYR A 87 3.32 10.33 6.07
C TYR A 87 4.13 10.38 4.76
N ASN A 88 4.90 11.44 4.52
CA ASN A 88 5.79 11.53 3.36
C ASN A 88 6.88 10.45 3.41
N GLU A 89 7.52 10.25 4.57
CA GLU A 89 8.53 9.20 4.76
C GLU A 89 7.91 7.80 4.58
N LYS A 90 6.65 7.62 5.02
CA LYS A 90 5.89 6.39 4.78
C LYS A 90 5.67 6.15 3.27
N ILE A 91 5.27 7.18 2.52
CA ILE A 91 5.11 7.09 1.06
C ILE A 91 6.45 6.74 0.39
N GLU A 92 7.54 7.40 0.77
CA GLU A 92 8.89 7.14 0.25
C GLU A 92 9.34 5.69 0.52
N MET A 93 9.05 5.16 1.71
CA MET A 93 9.33 3.76 2.03
C MET A 93 8.58 2.79 1.09
N MET A 94 7.28 3.04 0.85
CA MET A 94 6.50 2.22 -0.08
C MET A 94 6.98 2.38 -1.51
N GLU A 95 7.30 3.61 -1.94
CA GLU A 95 7.87 3.90 -3.25
C GLU A 95 9.16 3.10 -3.45
N HIS A 96 10.06 3.09 -2.47
CA HIS A 96 11.30 2.31 -2.55
C HIS A 96 11.04 0.81 -2.73
N ALA A 97 10.06 0.25 -2.00
CA ALA A 97 9.68 -1.15 -2.16
C ALA A 97 9.10 -1.45 -3.55
N VAL A 98 8.28 -0.54 -4.09
CA VAL A 98 7.75 -0.64 -5.45
C VAL A 98 8.86 -0.54 -6.50
N GLN A 99 9.75 0.44 -6.38
CA GLN A 99 10.88 0.63 -7.29
C GLN A 99 11.81 -0.59 -7.31
N LYS A 100 12.09 -1.20 -6.14
CA LYS A 100 12.85 -2.45 -6.07
C LYS A 100 12.17 -3.58 -6.84
N TYR A 101 10.85 -3.71 -6.79
CA TYR A 101 10.15 -4.73 -7.57
C TYR A 101 10.32 -4.53 -9.09
N PHE A 102 10.43 -3.29 -9.54
CA PHE A 102 10.61 -2.94 -10.95
C PHE A 102 12.07 -2.72 -11.37
N SER A 103 13.04 -2.88 -10.46
CA SER A 103 14.46 -2.80 -10.81
C SER A 103 14.86 -4.00 -11.65
N LEU A 104 15.69 -3.77 -12.67
CA LEU A 104 16.18 -4.76 -13.64
C LEU A 104 17.22 -5.70 -13.02
#